data_AF-A0A350YBW8-F1
#
_entry.id   AF-A0A350YBW8-F1
#
_cell.length_a   1.000
_cell.length_b   1.000
_cell.length_c   1.000
_cell.angle_alpha   90.00
_cell.angle_beta   90.00
_cell.angle_gamma   90.00
#
_symmetry.space_group_name_H-M   'P 1'
#
loop_
_entity.id
_entity.type
_entity.pdbx_description
1 polymer ?
#
loop_
_entity_poly.entity_id
_entity_poly.type
_entity_poly.pdbx_seq_one_letter_code
_entity_poly.pdbx_strand_id
1 'polypeptide(L)'
;MFTHFFASQSIEITVPEQPIPIQHYLRQPQHLVHAIADPTLIQQLSQERFRLKMRPLNFLTLNFQPTVELKVWADSDGTVHLASLGCKIIGLDYINQRFTLKLNGKLYPYQTNGVTKLKGRADLSVDVDIPLPLSLTPKPIIETTGNGLLKSVLLRIKQKLMHQLVLDYCQWANADSQTQENQTRENQTRVYTQPQKLFPIDNPIV
;
A
#
# COMPACT_ATOMS: atom_id res chain seq x y z
N MET A 1 -18.92 3.46 -28.17
CA MET A 1 -19.08 4.88 -27.80
C MET A 1 -17.95 5.27 -26.84
N PHE A 2 -17.11 6.24 -27.17
CA PHE A 2 -16.05 6.70 -26.26
C PHE A 2 -16.63 7.46 -25.07
N THR A 3 -16.19 7.14 -23.85
CA THR A 3 -16.68 7.75 -22.61
C THR A 3 -15.54 7.90 -21.61
N HIS A 4 -15.61 8.99 -20.84
CA HIS A 4 -14.66 9.31 -19.78
C HIS A 4 -15.36 9.21 -18.43
N PHE A 5 -14.73 8.51 -17.48
CA PHE A 5 -15.15 8.45 -16.09
C PHE A 5 -14.09 9.05 -15.19
N PHE A 6 -14.52 9.70 -14.12
CA PHE A 6 -13.63 10.34 -13.16
C PHE A 6 -14.18 10.24 -11.73
N ALA A 7 -13.28 10.00 -10.78
CA ALA A 7 -13.53 10.15 -9.36
C ALA A 7 -12.28 10.64 -8.64
N SER A 8 -12.50 11.36 -7.54
CA SER A 8 -11.44 11.82 -6.64
C SER A 8 -11.83 11.54 -5.20
N GLN A 9 -10.85 11.22 -4.36
CA GLN A 9 -11.06 11.01 -2.94
C GLN A 9 -9.91 11.60 -2.14
N SER A 10 -10.26 12.42 -1.15
CA SER A 10 -9.32 12.93 -0.15
C SER A 10 -9.50 12.23 1.19
N ILE A 11 -8.40 12.16 1.94
CA ILE A 11 -8.31 11.59 3.27
C ILE A 11 -7.52 12.51 4.20
N GLU A 12 -7.89 12.46 5.48
CA GLU A 12 -7.10 12.97 6.57
C GLU A 12 -7.11 11.92 7.68
N ILE A 13 -5.95 11.64 8.26
CA ILE A 13 -5.77 10.62 9.31
C ILE A 13 -4.96 11.26 10.42
N THR A 14 -5.45 11.21 11.66
CA THR A 14 -4.65 11.55 12.83
C THR A 14 -3.72 10.39 13.16
N VAL A 15 -2.43 10.69 13.33
CA VAL A 15 -1.41 9.68 13.59
C VAL A 15 -1.11 9.65 15.09
N PRO A 16 -1.21 8.49 15.75
CA PRO A 16 -0.79 8.37 17.14
C PRO A 16 0.72 8.59 17.26
N GLU A 17 1.14 9.21 18.36
CA GLU A 17 2.56 9.35 18.67
C GLU A 17 3.17 7.97 18.90
N GLN A 18 4.35 7.74 18.34
CA GLN A 18 5.15 6.54 18.50
C GLN A 18 6.63 6.93 18.64
N PRO A 19 7.49 6.06 19.19
CA PRO A 19 8.92 6.35 19.35
C PRO A 19 9.63 6.68 18.03
N ILE A 20 9.20 6.05 16.94
CA ILE A 20 9.74 6.26 15.60
C ILE A 20 8.75 7.08 14.78
N PRO A 21 9.13 8.24 14.20
CA PRO A 21 8.23 9.06 13.41
C PRO A 21 7.69 8.35 12.16
N ILE A 22 6.42 8.60 11.84
CA ILE A 22 5.72 7.98 10.70
C ILE A 22 6.38 8.21 9.33
N GLN A 23 7.20 9.25 9.19
CA GLN A 23 7.99 9.52 8.00
C GLN A 23 8.89 8.32 7.65
N HIS A 24 9.46 7.64 8.66
CA HIS A 24 10.33 6.48 8.43
C HIS A 24 9.56 5.27 7.91
N TYR A 25 8.36 5.05 8.43
CA TYR A 25 7.42 4.04 7.95
C TYR A 25 7.02 4.31 6.49
N LEU A 26 6.65 5.55 6.17
CA LEU A 26 6.19 5.95 4.84
C LEU A 26 7.29 5.88 3.76
N ARG A 27 8.56 6.00 4.14
CA ARG A 27 9.71 5.85 3.23
C ARG A 27 9.86 4.43 2.66
N GLN A 28 9.11 3.45 3.16
CA GLN A 28 9.09 2.09 2.64
C GLN A 28 7.80 1.85 1.82
N PRO A 29 7.86 1.90 0.48
CA PRO A 29 6.67 1.87 -0.38
C PRO A 29 5.76 0.66 -0.17
N GLN A 30 6.34 -0.49 0.18
CA GLN A 30 5.64 -1.73 0.47
C GLN A 30 4.55 -1.57 1.54
N HIS A 31 4.82 -0.82 2.60
CA HIS A 31 3.88 -0.62 3.70
C HIS A 31 2.59 0.06 3.23
N LEU A 32 2.68 1.04 2.33
CA LEU A 32 1.50 1.69 1.81
C LEU A 32 0.66 0.74 0.94
N VAL A 33 1.31 -0.07 0.10
CA VAL A 33 0.61 -1.01 -0.80
C VAL A 33 -0.14 -2.08 0.00
N HIS A 34 0.48 -2.60 1.06
CA HIS A 34 -0.15 -3.56 1.96
C HIS A 34 -1.30 -2.94 2.78
N ALA A 35 -1.23 -1.65 3.12
CA ALA A 35 -2.32 -0.97 3.80
C ALA A 35 -3.58 -0.77 2.92
N ILE A 36 -3.43 -0.68 1.58
CA ILE A 36 -4.56 -0.41 0.67
C ILE A 36 -5.17 -1.67 0.03
N ALA A 37 -4.45 -2.79 -0.01
CA ALA A 37 -4.88 -4.00 -0.69
C ALA A 37 -4.58 -5.25 0.13
N ASP A 38 -5.24 -6.35 -0.22
CA ASP A 38 -5.00 -7.63 0.45
C ASP A 38 -3.62 -8.16 0.03
N PRO A 39 -2.72 -8.55 0.95
CA PRO A 39 -1.40 -9.11 0.61
C PRO A 39 -1.46 -10.28 -0.37
N THR A 40 -2.51 -11.11 -0.30
CA THR A 40 -2.69 -12.26 -1.20
C THR A 40 -2.98 -11.85 -2.65
N LEU A 41 -3.40 -10.60 -2.86
CA LEU A 41 -3.71 -10.02 -4.16
C LEU A 41 -2.61 -9.10 -4.68
N ILE A 42 -1.51 -8.96 -3.92
CA ILE A 42 -0.36 -8.12 -4.26
C ILE A 42 0.78 -9.03 -4.71
N GLN A 43 1.30 -8.76 -5.90
CA GLN A 43 2.57 -9.31 -6.37
C GLN A 43 3.57 -8.16 -6.48
N GLN A 44 4.67 -8.22 -5.72
CA GLN A 44 5.76 -7.28 -5.87
C GLN A 44 6.57 -7.61 -7.13
N LEU A 45 6.72 -6.63 -8.03
CA LEU A 45 7.50 -6.76 -9.27
C LEU A 45 8.90 -6.17 -9.11
N SER A 46 9.03 -5.10 -8.31
CA SER A 46 10.30 -4.47 -7.92
C SER A 46 10.09 -3.66 -6.63
N GLN A 47 11.10 -2.93 -6.17
CA GLN A 47 11.01 -2.09 -4.97
C GLN A 47 9.86 -1.05 -5.04
N GLU A 48 9.62 -0.47 -6.21
CA GLU A 48 8.59 0.55 -6.41
C GLU A 48 7.41 0.07 -7.27
N ARG A 49 7.44 -1.16 -7.80
CA ARG A 49 6.40 -1.66 -8.72
C ARG A 49 5.68 -2.86 -8.17
N PHE A 50 4.35 -2.81 -8.26
CA PHE A 50 3.45 -3.80 -7.69
C PHE A 50 2.36 -4.13 -8.70
N ARG A 51 1.95 -5.39 -8.77
CA ARG A 51 0.78 -5.82 -9.51
C ARG A 51 -0.31 -6.20 -8.53
N LEU A 52 -1.47 -5.57 -8.67
CA LEU A 52 -2.62 -5.75 -7.79
C LEU A 52 -3.76 -6.38 -8.57
N LYS A 53 -4.18 -7.57 -8.14
CA LYS A 53 -5.43 -8.17 -8.62
C LYS A 53 -6.58 -7.60 -7.82
N MET A 54 -7.50 -6.88 -8.47
CA MET A 54 -8.63 -6.28 -7.79
C MET A 54 -9.71 -7.33 -7.51
N ARG A 55 -10.62 -7.05 -6.56
CA ARG A 55 -11.86 -7.83 -6.43
C ARG A 55 -12.74 -7.61 -7.67
N PRO A 56 -13.59 -8.58 -8.05
CA PRO A 56 -14.54 -8.39 -9.14
C PRO A 56 -15.38 -7.12 -8.97
N LEU A 57 -15.56 -6.39 -10.07
CA LEU A 57 -16.33 -5.16 -10.16
C LEU A 57 -17.54 -5.39 -11.05
N ASN A 58 -18.62 -4.64 -10.78
CA ASN A 58 -19.82 -4.64 -11.58
C ASN A 58 -20.00 -3.28 -12.26
N PHE A 59 -20.28 -3.29 -13.55
CA PHE A 59 -20.62 -2.11 -14.33
C PHE A 59 -21.81 -2.44 -15.22
N LEU A 60 -22.99 -1.90 -14.89
CA LEU A 60 -24.26 -2.30 -15.51
C LEU A 60 -24.43 -3.83 -15.44
N THR A 61 -24.48 -4.52 -16.57
CA THR A 61 -24.58 -5.99 -16.65
C THR A 61 -23.24 -6.70 -16.74
N LEU A 62 -22.11 -5.97 -16.84
CA LEU A 62 -20.79 -6.57 -16.89
C LEU A 62 -20.23 -6.83 -15.49
N ASN A 63 -19.70 -8.03 -15.32
CA ASN A 63 -18.81 -8.37 -14.21
C ASN A 63 -17.41 -8.59 -14.75
N PHE A 64 -16.41 -7.98 -14.12
CA PHE A 64 -15.03 -8.13 -14.56
C PHE A 64 -14.04 -7.95 -13.43
N GLN A 65 -12.81 -8.46 -13.63
CA GLN A 65 -11.75 -8.37 -12.64
C GLN A 65 -10.52 -7.64 -13.23
N PRO A 66 -10.24 -6.41 -12.76
CA PRO A 66 -9.05 -5.68 -13.15
C PRO A 66 -7.79 -6.22 -12.46
N THR A 67 -6.66 -6.12 -13.15
CA THR A 67 -5.31 -6.26 -12.61
C THR A 67 -4.54 -5.01 -12.96
N VAL A 68 -4.11 -4.27 -11.93
CA VAL A 68 -3.47 -2.96 -12.07
C VAL A 68 -1.98 -3.10 -11.74
N GLU A 69 -1.12 -2.53 -12.59
CA GLU A 69 0.27 -2.30 -12.23
C GLU A 69 0.40 -0.91 -11.64
N LEU A 70 0.94 -0.85 -10.42
CA LEU A 70 1.14 0.37 -9.65
C LEU A 70 2.63 0.64 -9.50
N LYS A 71 2.99 1.92 -9.58
CA LYS A 71 4.23 2.47 -9.06
C LYS A 71 3.95 3.18 -7.74
N VAL A 72 4.70 2.85 -6.70
CA VAL A 72 4.66 3.54 -5.40
C VAL A 72 6.08 3.88 -5.00
N TRP A 73 6.32 5.14 -4.67
CA TRP A 73 7.63 5.65 -4.27
C TRP A 73 7.46 6.72 -3.22
N ALA A 74 8.50 6.95 -2.43
CA ALA A 74 8.48 7.92 -1.34
C ALA A 74 9.64 8.90 -1.49
N ASP A 75 9.36 10.17 -1.19
CA ASP A 75 10.36 11.22 -1.10
C ASP A 75 11.01 11.21 0.28
N SER A 76 12.14 11.92 0.41
CA SER A 76 12.89 11.98 1.67
C SER A 76 12.10 12.62 2.81
N ASP A 77 11.08 13.44 2.55
CA ASP A 77 10.22 14.06 3.56
C ASP A 77 9.11 13.12 4.09
N GLY A 78 9.02 11.90 3.57
CA GLY A 78 7.96 10.94 3.92
C GLY A 78 6.67 11.12 3.10
N THR A 79 6.68 11.99 2.08
CA THR A 79 5.64 12.04 1.06
C THR A 79 5.67 10.77 0.23
N VAL A 80 4.53 10.07 0.12
CA VAL A 80 4.36 8.89 -0.73
C VAL A 80 3.51 9.25 -1.94
N HIS A 81 3.96 8.80 -3.11
CA HIS A 81 3.26 8.93 -4.37
C HIS A 81 2.81 7.56 -4.87
N LEU A 82 1.69 7.56 -5.57
CA LEU A 82 1.11 6.38 -6.17
C LEU A 82 0.66 6.71 -7.58
N ALA A 83 1.03 5.88 -8.56
CA ALA A 83 0.59 6.02 -9.94
C ALA A 83 0.28 4.66 -10.57
N SER A 84 -0.72 4.56 -11.44
CA SER A 84 -0.90 3.39 -12.29
C SER A 84 0.06 3.43 -13.48
N LEU A 85 0.75 2.32 -13.72
CA LEU A 85 1.54 2.09 -14.93
C LEU A 85 0.71 1.43 -16.04
N GLY A 86 -0.33 0.68 -15.66
CA GLY A 86 -1.23 0.03 -16.59
C GLY A 86 -2.33 -0.73 -15.87
N CYS A 87 -3.33 -1.16 -16.64
CA CYS A 87 -4.43 -1.98 -16.14
C CYS A 87 -4.86 -2.96 -17.23
N LYS A 88 -5.15 -4.19 -16.83
CA LYS A 88 -5.71 -5.23 -17.69
C LYS A 88 -6.98 -5.78 -17.06
N ILE A 89 -8.00 -5.99 -17.87
CA ILE A 89 -9.24 -6.64 -17.49
C ILE A 89 -9.17 -8.08 -17.98
N ILE A 90 -9.19 -9.04 -17.04
CA ILE A 90 -9.09 -10.47 -17.37
C ILE A 90 -10.43 -10.93 -17.98
N GLY A 91 -10.37 -11.69 -19.07
CA GLY A 91 -11.55 -12.29 -19.71
C GLY A 91 -12.31 -11.36 -20.66
N LEU A 92 -11.85 -10.12 -20.84
CA LEU A 92 -12.42 -9.14 -21.78
C LEU A 92 -11.31 -8.50 -22.62
N ASP A 93 -10.55 -9.33 -23.33
CA ASP A 93 -9.34 -8.89 -24.06
C ASP A 93 -9.62 -7.84 -25.13
N TYR A 94 -10.81 -7.86 -25.74
CA TYR A 94 -11.24 -6.85 -26.70
C TYR A 94 -11.38 -5.45 -26.07
N ILE A 95 -11.71 -5.36 -24.77
CA ILE A 95 -11.81 -4.08 -24.04
C ILE A 95 -10.42 -3.51 -23.76
N ASN A 96 -9.43 -4.38 -23.48
CA ASN A 96 -8.08 -3.94 -23.10
C ASN A 96 -7.39 -3.05 -24.16
N GLN A 97 -7.80 -3.13 -25.43
CA GLN A 97 -7.26 -2.27 -26.50
C GLN A 97 -7.92 -0.89 -26.57
N ARG A 98 -9.07 -0.71 -25.90
CA ARG A 98 -9.89 0.49 -25.96
C ARG A 98 -10.22 1.03 -24.57
N PHE A 99 -9.37 0.71 -23.60
CA PHE A 99 -9.52 1.04 -22.20
C PHE A 99 -8.21 1.57 -21.66
N THR A 100 -8.25 2.71 -20.99
CA THR A 100 -7.11 3.29 -20.27
C THR A 100 -7.56 3.64 -18.86
N LEU A 101 -6.81 3.19 -17.87
CA LEU A 101 -6.99 3.58 -16.47
C LEU A 101 -5.80 4.44 -16.06
N LYS A 102 -6.09 5.59 -15.43
CA LYS A 102 -5.09 6.43 -14.80
C LYS A 102 -5.48 6.67 -13.35
N LEU A 103 -4.66 6.18 -12.44
CA LEU A 103 -4.73 6.44 -11.01
C LEU A 103 -3.49 7.24 -10.63
N ASN A 104 -3.68 8.38 -9.97
CA ASN A 104 -2.59 9.13 -9.36
C ASN A 104 -2.98 9.50 -7.93
N GLY A 105 -2.06 9.42 -6.99
CA GLY A 105 -2.32 9.78 -5.61
C GLY A 105 -1.06 10.21 -4.88
N LYS A 106 -1.30 10.98 -3.82
CA LYS A 106 -0.26 11.50 -2.93
C LYS A 106 -0.75 11.38 -1.49
N LEU A 107 0.12 10.97 -0.58
CA LEU A 107 -0.09 10.92 0.86
C LEU A 107 1.12 11.54 1.54
N TYR A 108 0.93 12.53 2.39
CA TYR A 108 2.04 13.22 3.06
C TYR A 108 1.72 13.53 4.52
N PRO A 109 2.75 13.48 5.39
CA PRO A 109 2.62 13.90 6.77
C PRO A 109 2.66 15.42 6.89
N TYR A 110 1.93 15.94 7.86
CA TYR A 110 1.97 17.34 8.25
C TYR A 110 1.68 17.48 9.75
N GLN A 111 2.17 18.55 10.36
CA GLN A 111 1.94 18.88 11.77
C GLN A 111 0.86 19.94 11.87
N THR A 112 -0.11 19.75 12.78
CA THR A 112 -1.11 20.77 13.11
C THR A 112 -1.33 20.76 14.62
N ASN A 113 -1.17 21.91 15.27
CA ASN A 113 -1.31 22.04 16.73
C ASN A 113 -0.50 21.01 17.54
N GLY A 114 0.72 20.69 17.09
CA GLY A 114 1.59 19.68 17.72
C GLY A 114 1.20 18.23 17.46
N VAL A 115 0.13 17.99 16.71
CA VAL A 115 -0.33 16.64 16.36
C VAL A 115 0.08 16.29 14.92
N THR A 116 0.72 15.13 14.77
CA THR A 116 1.04 14.57 13.46
C THR A 116 -0.22 14.07 12.76
N LYS A 117 -0.43 14.49 11.51
CA LYS A 117 -1.53 14.05 10.66
C LYS A 117 -1.01 13.63 9.30
N LEU A 118 -1.74 12.75 8.63
CA LEU A 118 -1.56 12.45 7.21
C LEU A 118 -2.67 13.07 6.40
N LYS A 119 -2.31 13.71 5.29
CA LYS A 119 -3.26 14.18 4.29
C LYS A 119 -2.97 13.51 2.97
N GLY A 120 -4.02 13.08 2.28
CA GLY A 120 -3.85 12.44 1.00
C GLY A 120 -5.00 12.70 0.04
N ARG A 121 -4.71 12.52 -1.24
CA ARG A 121 -5.68 12.59 -2.33
C ARG A 121 -5.32 11.55 -3.38
N ALA A 122 -6.35 10.92 -3.95
CA ALA A 122 -6.22 10.07 -5.12
C ALA A 122 -7.26 10.47 -6.17
N ASP A 123 -6.82 10.55 -7.41
CA ASP A 123 -7.62 10.83 -8.59
C ASP A 123 -7.58 9.60 -9.51
N LEU A 124 -8.76 9.11 -9.91
CA LEU A 124 -8.93 7.92 -10.73
C LEU A 124 -9.78 8.28 -11.94
N SER A 125 -9.24 8.03 -13.13
CA SER A 125 -9.92 8.24 -14.39
C SER A 125 -9.85 7.00 -15.27
N VAL A 126 -10.89 6.83 -16.08
CA VAL A 126 -11.00 5.77 -17.06
C VAL A 126 -11.49 6.36 -18.37
N ASP A 127 -10.74 6.12 -19.43
CA ASP A 127 -11.16 6.36 -20.80
C ASP A 127 -11.49 5.02 -21.44
N VAL A 128 -12.71 4.87 -21.97
CA VAL A 128 -13.15 3.58 -22.52
C VAL A 128 -14.08 3.74 -23.70
N ASP A 129 -13.93 2.87 -24.71
CA ASP A 129 -14.94 2.66 -25.73
C ASP A 129 -15.97 1.63 -25.23
N ILE A 130 -17.15 2.10 -24.85
CA ILE A 130 -18.23 1.25 -24.34
C ILE A 130 -18.69 0.30 -25.44
N PRO A 131 -18.64 -1.03 -25.21
CA PRO A 131 -19.03 -2.01 -26.21
C PRO A 131 -20.55 -2.15 -26.33
N LEU A 132 -21.01 -2.68 -27.46
CA LEU A 132 -22.38 -3.14 -27.61
C LEU A 132 -22.62 -4.39 -26.72
N PRO A 133 -23.82 -4.56 -26.15
CA PRO A 133 -24.99 -3.69 -26.28
C PRO A 133 -25.01 -2.51 -25.29
N LEU A 134 -24.03 -2.39 -24.37
CA LEU A 134 -24.06 -1.37 -23.32
C LEU A 134 -24.07 0.04 -23.87
N SER A 135 -23.46 0.28 -25.02
CA SER A 135 -23.48 1.58 -25.68
C SER A 135 -24.87 2.02 -26.17
N LEU A 136 -25.87 1.13 -26.15
CA LEU A 136 -27.28 1.49 -26.38
C LEU A 136 -27.93 2.10 -25.13
N THR A 137 -27.32 1.94 -23.96
CA THR A 137 -27.77 2.60 -22.72
C THR A 137 -27.60 4.11 -22.85
N PRO A 138 -28.58 4.93 -22.40
CA PRO A 138 -28.43 6.37 -22.37
C PRO A 138 -27.14 6.82 -21.68
N LYS A 139 -26.41 7.72 -22.34
CA LYS A 139 -25.11 8.25 -21.88
C LYS A 139 -25.11 8.71 -20.40
N PRO A 140 -26.13 9.43 -19.88
CA PRO A 140 -26.14 9.86 -18.47
C PRO A 140 -26.11 8.69 -17.47
N ILE A 141 -26.72 7.55 -17.81
CA ILE A 141 -26.70 6.35 -16.97
C ILE A 141 -25.30 5.75 -16.98
N ILE A 142 -24.68 5.61 -18.16
CA ILE A 142 -23.31 5.10 -18.32
C ILE A 142 -22.32 5.95 -17.51
N GLU A 143 -22.37 7.27 -17.64
CA GLU A 143 -21.49 8.20 -16.93
C GLU A 143 -21.71 8.15 -15.42
N THR A 144 -22.97 8.15 -14.97
CA THR A 144 -23.29 8.08 -13.53
C THR A 144 -22.82 6.76 -12.93
N THR A 145 -23.10 5.63 -13.59
CA THR A 145 -22.66 4.31 -13.14
C THR A 145 -21.13 4.20 -13.15
N GLY A 146 -20.47 4.73 -14.18
CA GLY A 146 -19.02 4.74 -14.29
C GLY A 146 -18.38 5.53 -13.15
N ASN A 147 -18.71 6.82 -13.03
CA ASN A 147 -18.22 7.68 -11.96
C ASN A 147 -18.50 7.10 -10.57
N GLY A 148 -19.69 6.52 -10.37
CA GLY A 148 -20.06 5.82 -9.13
C GLY A 148 -19.18 4.61 -8.84
N LEU A 149 -18.88 3.79 -9.86
CA LEU A 149 -17.97 2.65 -9.72
C LEU A 149 -16.56 3.12 -9.30
N LEU A 150 -15.98 4.11 -9.99
CA LEU A 150 -14.65 4.61 -9.65
C LEU A 150 -14.62 5.20 -8.23
N LYS A 151 -15.66 5.94 -7.85
CA LYS A 151 -15.82 6.47 -6.48
C LYS A 151 -15.86 5.34 -5.45
N SER A 152 -16.58 4.26 -5.72
CA SER A 152 -16.66 3.10 -4.81
C SER A 152 -15.30 2.42 -4.60
N VAL A 153 -14.48 2.34 -5.65
CA VAL A 153 -13.11 1.81 -5.59
C VAL A 153 -12.25 2.69 -4.69
N LEU A 154 -12.25 4.00 -4.92
CA LEU A 154 -11.48 4.94 -4.10
C LEU A 154 -11.95 4.95 -2.64
N LEU A 155 -13.25 4.83 -2.39
CA LEU A 155 -13.79 4.77 -1.03
C LEU A 155 -13.31 3.53 -0.28
N ARG A 156 -13.26 2.36 -0.95
CA ARG A 156 -12.74 1.13 -0.36
C ARG A 156 -11.26 1.24 -0.03
N ILE A 157 -10.47 1.84 -0.93
CA ILE A 157 -9.05 2.12 -0.70
C ILE A 157 -8.89 3.05 0.50
N LYS A 158 -9.66 4.15 0.56
CA LYS A 158 -9.68 5.08 1.70
C LYS A 158 -9.96 4.35 3.02
N GLN A 159 -11.01 3.54 3.07
CA GLN A 159 -11.40 2.82 4.29
C GLN A 159 -10.31 1.85 4.75
N LYS A 160 -9.73 1.08 3.82
CA LYS A 160 -8.61 0.19 4.12
C LYS A 160 -7.41 0.96 4.66
N LEU A 161 -7.04 2.04 3.98
CA LEU A 161 -5.92 2.89 4.36
C LEU A 161 -6.12 3.50 5.75
N MET A 162 -7.31 4.03 6.05
CA MET A 162 -7.62 4.62 7.36
C MET A 162 -7.53 3.60 8.50
N HIS A 163 -7.91 2.35 8.24
CA HIS A 163 -7.91 1.31 9.26
C HIS A 163 -6.54 0.64 9.41
N GLN A 164 -5.93 0.21 8.31
CA GLN A 164 -4.71 -0.61 8.33
C GLN A 164 -3.44 0.22 8.52
N LEU A 165 -3.35 1.41 7.92
CA LEU A 165 -2.09 2.17 7.95
C LEU A 165 -1.65 2.52 9.37
N VAL A 166 -2.59 2.97 10.21
CA VAL A 166 -2.26 3.36 11.59
C VAL A 166 -1.92 2.12 12.42
N LEU A 167 -2.64 1.03 12.23
CA LEU A 167 -2.38 -0.24 12.93
C LEU A 167 -1.00 -0.80 12.55
N ASP A 168 -0.71 -0.87 11.25
CA ASP A 168 0.55 -1.35 10.71
C ASP A 168 1.72 -0.47 11.16
N TYR A 169 1.54 0.85 11.17
CA TYR A 169 2.53 1.81 11.66
C TYR A 169 2.84 1.59 13.14
N CYS A 170 1.81 1.48 14.00
CA CYS A 170 2.02 1.23 15.43
C CYS A 170 2.74 -0.10 15.65
N GLN A 171 2.39 -1.17 14.92
CA GLN A 171 3.07 -2.45 15.06
C GLN A 171 4.53 -2.37 14.61
N TRP A 172 4.79 -1.73 13.46
CA TRP A 172 6.13 -1.54 12.92
C TRP A 172 7.02 -0.73 13.87
N ALA A 173 6.52 0.39 14.40
CA ALA A 173 7.27 1.26 15.30
C ALA A 173 7.63 0.59 16.64
N ASN A 174 6.85 -0.41 17.07
CA ASN A 174 7.10 -1.15 18.31
C ASN A 174 7.94 -2.43 18.10
N ALA A 175 7.98 -2.99 16.88
CA ALA A 175 8.77 -4.18 16.57
C ALA A 175 10.28 -3.91 16.58
N ASP A 176 10.69 -2.70 16.17
CA ASP A 176 12.10 -2.29 16.22
C ASP A 176 12.62 -2.15 17.66
N SER A 177 11.75 -1.76 18.60
CA SER A 177 12.08 -1.67 20.03
C SER A 177 12.41 -3.04 20.66
N GLN A 178 11.76 -4.12 20.21
CA GLN A 178 11.98 -5.47 20.75
C GLN A 178 13.28 -6.11 20.23
N THR A 179 13.73 -5.74 19.04
CA THR A 179 14.98 -6.27 18.46
C THR A 179 16.22 -5.71 19.16
N GLN A 180 16.15 -4.47 19.65
CA GLN A 180 17.25 -3.83 20.40
C GLN A 180 17.35 -4.34 21.86
N GLU A 181 16.23 -4.67 22.52
CA GLU A 181 16.26 -5.22 23.88
C GLU A 181 16.82 -6.65 23.93
N ASN A 182 16.53 -7.50 22.95
CA ASN A 182 17.06 -8.88 22.90
C ASN A 182 18.57 -8.93 22.60
N GLN A 183 19.09 -8.03 21.75
CA GLN A 183 20.53 -7.94 21.51
C GLN A 183 21.31 -7.41 22.72
N THR A 184 20.68 -6.57 23.55
CA THR A 184 21.31 -6.05 24.78
C THR A 184 21.35 -7.11 25.89
N ARG A 185 20.33 -7.97 26.00
CA ARG A 185 20.32 -9.09 26.96
C ARG A 185 21.27 -10.22 26.56
N GLU A 186 21.41 -10.56 25.28
CA GLU A 186 22.34 -11.61 24.84
C GLU A 186 23.82 -11.22 24.99
N ASN A 187 24.15 -9.93 24.83
CA ASN A 187 25.52 -9.44 25.03
C ASN A 187 25.94 -9.37 26.51
N GLN A 188 25.00 -9.24 27.45
CA GLN A 188 25.32 -9.31 28.89
C GLN A 188 25.58 -10.75 29.37
N THR A 189 24.94 -11.76 28.78
CA THR A 189 25.14 -13.17 29.17
C THR A 189 26.48 -13.73 28.70
N ARG A 190 27.08 -13.19 27.63
CA ARG A 190 28.40 -13.65 27.14
C ARG A 190 29.60 -13.18 27.96
N VAL A 191 29.46 -12.14 28.78
CA VAL A 191 30.59 -11.59 29.56
C VAL A 191 30.88 -12.40 30.83
N TYR A 192 29.95 -13.24 31.29
CA TYR A 192 30.10 -13.99 32.55
C TYR A 192 30.62 -15.43 32.43
N THR A 193 30.94 -15.91 31.22
CA THR A 193 31.39 -17.30 31.03
C THR A 193 32.78 -17.36 30.41
N GLN A 194 33.80 -16.93 31.16
CA GLN A 194 35.20 -17.32 30.90
C GLN A 194 35.57 -18.49 31.82
N PRO A 195 35.87 -19.69 31.30
CA PRO A 195 36.40 -20.77 32.12
C PRO A 195 37.87 -20.49 32.50
N GLN A 196 38.16 -20.54 33.80
CA GLN A 196 39.51 -20.54 34.36
C GLN A 196 40.32 -21.71 33.76
N LYS A 197 41.45 -21.40 33.11
CA LYS A 197 42.43 -22.39 32.67
C LYS A 197 43.08 -23.03 33.91
N LEU A 198 42.81 -24.32 34.12
CA LEU A 198 43.52 -25.17 35.08
C LEU A 198 44.87 -25.58 34.46
N PHE A 199 45.98 -25.22 35.10
CA PHE A 199 47.32 -25.65 34.71
C PHE A 199 47.52 -27.14 35.04
N PRO A 200 48.18 -27.95 34.19
CA PRO A 200 48.56 -29.31 34.55
C PRO A 200 49.84 -29.31 35.41
N ILE A 201 49.81 -30.08 36.49
CA ILE A 201 50.96 -30.41 37.32
C ILE A 201 51.41 -31.82 36.88
N ASP A 202 52.49 -31.88 36.12
CA ASP A 202 53.25 -33.12 35.93
C ASP A 202 54.45 -33.09 36.88
N ASN A 203 54.58 -34.09 37.76
CA ASN A 203 55.90 -34.56 38.18
C ASN A 203 55.83 -36.05 38.59
N PRO A 204 56.83 -36.89 38.20
CA PRO A 204 56.81 -38.33 38.43
C PRO A 204 57.61 -38.71 39.67
N ILE A 205 57.22 -39.77 40.40
CA ILE A 205 58.14 -40.48 41.31
C ILE A 205 57.81 -41.98 41.30
N VAL A 206 58.83 -42.75 40.88
CA VAL A 206 59.27 -44.12 41.23
C VAL A 206 58.22 -45.18 41.58
#